data_AF-E9J7V6-F1
#
_entry.id   AF-E9J7V6-F1
#
_cell.length_a   1.000
_cell.length_b   1.000
_cell.length_c   1.000
_cell.angle_alpha   90.00
_cell.angle_beta   90.00
_cell.angle_gamma   90.00
#
_symmetry.space_group_name_H-M   'P 1'
#
loop_
_entity.id
_entity.type
_entity.pdbx_description
1 polymer ?
#
loop_
_entity_poly.entity_id
_entity_poly.type
_entity_poly.pdbx_seq_one_letter_code
_entity_poly.pdbx_strand_id
1 'polypeptide(L)'
;YRCTPHPTTGVSPAELLIGRRPKSLFDLVKPDVCKTVAAAQARQEKNYNTHVKSRKFEKEEEVWVCTFARNKAKWSLGTIIKALGPVTY
;
A
#
# COMPACT_ATOMS: atom_id res chain seq x y z
N TYR A 1 14.68 11.10 -35.27
CA TYR A 1 13.38 11.70 -35.59
C TYR A 1 12.18 10.94 -35.01
N ARG A 2 12.12 9.60 -35.06
CA ARG A 2 10.90 8.86 -34.64
C ARG A 2 10.55 8.95 -33.15
N CYS A 3 11.53 9.02 -32.26
CA CYS A 3 11.34 9.07 -30.79
C CYS A 3 11.72 10.42 -30.16
N THR A 4 12.09 11.41 -30.97
CA THR A 4 12.48 12.75 -30.53
C THR A 4 11.26 13.67 -30.59
N PRO A 5 10.91 14.39 -29.50
CA PRO A 5 9.82 15.37 -29.52
C PRO A 5 10.06 16.44 -30.58
N HIS A 6 9.01 16.81 -31.33
CA HIS A 6 9.11 17.92 -32.27
C HIS A 6 8.91 19.25 -31.53
N PRO A 7 9.68 20.32 -31.84
CA PRO A 7 9.63 21.58 -31.08
C PRO A 7 8.24 22.22 -31.01
N THR A 8 7.48 22.14 -32.10
CA THR A 8 6.15 22.76 -32.21
C THR A 8 5.05 21.98 -31.51
N THR A 9 5.12 20.64 -31.48
CA THR A 9 4.03 19.79 -30.96
C THR A 9 4.37 19.14 -29.62
N GLY A 10 5.64 19.14 -29.20
CA GLY A 10 6.10 18.55 -27.93
C GLY A 10 5.99 17.03 -27.84
N VAL A 11 5.41 16.38 -28.86
CA VAL A 11 5.23 14.93 -28.97
C VAL A 11 6.04 14.37 -30.13
N SER A 12 6.53 13.15 -29.96
CA SER A 12 7.28 12.44 -31.00
C SER A 12 6.34 11.79 -32.04
N PRO A 13 6.78 11.62 -33.29
CA PRO A 13 5.97 10.95 -34.31
C PRO A 13 5.52 9.54 -33.92
N ALA A 14 6.36 8.79 -33.20
CA ALA A 14 6.01 7.45 -32.73
C ALA A 14 4.96 7.47 -31.60
N GLU A 15 4.97 8.48 -30.73
CA GLU A 15 3.90 8.68 -29.74
C GLU A 15 2.57 8.98 -30.41
N LEU A 16 2.57 9.83 -31.45
CA LEU A 16 1.37 10.18 -32.18
C LEU A 16 0.75 8.97 -32.89
N LEU A 17 1.60 8.07 -33.42
CA LEU A 17 1.16 6.87 -34.13
C LEU A 17 0.66 5.75 -33.20
N ILE A 18 1.34 5.55 -32.06
CA ILE A 18 1.10 4.38 -31.18
C ILE A 18 0.20 4.77 -29.98
N GLY A 19 -0.02 6.06 -29.73
CA GLY A 19 -0.82 6.56 -28.61
C GLY A 19 -0.15 6.40 -27.24
N ARG A 20 1.11 5.95 -27.18
CA ARG A 20 1.93 5.85 -25.96
C ARG A 20 3.39 6.12 -26.27
N ARG A 21 4.14 6.54 -25.25
CA ARG A 21 5.59 6.77 -25.36
C ARG A 21 6.34 5.46 -25.55
N PRO A 22 7.02 5.25 -26.70
CA PRO A 22 7.85 4.07 -26.88
C PRO A 22 9.05 4.15 -25.94
N LYS A 23 9.32 3.05 -25.22
CA LYS A 23 10.50 2.96 -24.35
C LYS A 23 11.76 3.05 -25.21
N SER A 24 12.63 3.99 -24.91
CA SER A 24 13.93 4.16 -25.57
C SER A 24 15.07 3.76 -24.62
N LEU A 25 16.29 3.62 -25.14
CA LEU A 25 17.48 3.36 -24.32
C LEU A 25 17.68 4.43 -23.23
N PHE A 26 17.39 5.70 -23.51
CA PHE A 26 17.44 6.78 -22.52
C PHE A 26 16.36 6.64 -21.43
N ASP A 27 15.22 6.02 -21.75
CA ASP A 27 14.14 5.79 -20.80
C ASP A 27 14.49 4.66 -19.81
N LEU A 28 15.41 3.76 -20.17
CA LEU A 28 15.97 2.76 -19.25
C LEU A 28 16.99 3.34 -18.26
N VAL A 29 17.61 4.49 -18.59
CA VAL A 29 18.51 5.20 -17.68
C VAL A 29 17.71 5.91 -16.59
N LYS A 30 16.44 6.24 -16.86
CA LYS A 30 15.56 6.83 -15.86
C LYS A 30 15.27 5.78 -14.76
N PRO A 31 15.47 6.11 -13.48
CA PRO A 31 15.13 5.19 -12.39
C PRO A 31 13.64 4.84 -12.45
N ASP A 32 13.35 3.54 -12.39
CA ASP A 32 11.99 3.02 -12.42
C ASP A 32 11.30 3.34 -11.10
N VAL A 33 10.45 4.37 -11.15
CA VAL A 33 9.72 4.89 -9.98
C VAL A 33 8.86 3.80 -9.33
N CYS A 34 8.30 2.88 -10.11
CA CYS A 34 7.49 1.78 -9.59
C CYS A 34 8.35 0.83 -8.74
N LYS A 35 9.57 0.51 -9.19
CA LYS A 35 10.51 -0.31 -8.40
C LYS A 35 10.94 0.39 -7.12
N THR A 36 11.20 1.69 -7.18
CA THR A 36 11.57 2.48 -6.00
C THR A 36 10.43 2.51 -4.97
N VAL A 37 9.19 2.70 -5.41
CA VAL A 37 8.00 2.69 -4.55
C VAL A 37 7.80 1.31 -3.93
N ALA A 38 7.87 0.24 -4.71
CA ALA A 38 7.73 -1.13 -4.21
C ALA A 38 8.81 -1.46 -3.15
N ALA A 39 10.06 -1.08 -3.39
CA ALA A 39 11.14 -1.28 -2.43
C ALA A 39 10.93 -0.46 -1.14
N ALA A 40 10.41 0.77 -1.24
CA ALA A 40 10.09 1.59 -0.09
C ALA A 40 8.94 0.99 0.75
N GLN A 41 7.89 0.48 0.09
CA GLN A 41 6.77 -0.20 0.75
C GLN A 41 7.23 -1.47 1.47
N ALA A 42 8.04 -2.31 0.82
CA ALA A 42 8.59 -3.52 1.43
C ALA A 42 9.48 -3.20 2.66
N ARG A 43 10.28 -2.13 2.59
CA ARG A 43 11.07 -1.65 3.73
C ARG A 43 10.17 -1.17 4.87
N GLN A 44 9.09 -0.46 4.57
CA GLN A 44 8.14 0.01 5.57
C GLN A 44 7.45 -1.15 6.28
N GLU A 45 6.98 -2.16 5.54
CA GLU A 45 6.37 -3.36 6.11
C GLU A 45 7.35 -4.11 7.02
N LYS A 46 8.59 -4.33 6.56
CA LYS A 46 9.62 -5.02 7.36
C LYS A 46 9.93 -4.28 8.66
N ASN A 47 10.10 -2.96 8.60
CA ASN A 47 10.41 -2.16 9.78
C ASN A 47 9.23 -2.10 10.76
N TYR A 48 8.01 -1.99 10.24
CA TYR A 48 6.80 -2.00 11.07
C TYR A 48 6.62 -3.34 11.78
N ASN A 49 6.70 -4.44 11.04
CA ASN A 49 6.53 -5.80 11.59
C ASN A 49 7.61 -6.18 12.61
N THR A 50 8.77 -5.54 12.59
CA THR A 50 9.85 -5.79 13.58
C THR A 50 9.50 -5.28 14.97
N HIS A 51 8.72 -4.19 15.08
CA HIS A 51 8.36 -3.56 16.35
C HIS A 51 6.97 -3.93 16.87
N VAL A 52 6.16 -4.65 16.09
CA VAL A 52 4.79 -5.00 16.45
C VAL A 52 4.76 -6.31 17.20
N LYS A 53 4.25 -6.28 18.45
CA LYS A 53 3.91 -7.50 19.19
C LYS A 53 2.75 -8.20 18.47
N SER A 54 2.92 -9.47 18.14
CA SER A 54 1.85 -10.28 17.57
C SER A 54 0.71 -10.40 18.58
N ARG A 55 -0.41 -9.72 18.31
CA ARG A 55 -1.63 -9.79 19.11
C ARG A 55 -2.55 -10.82 18.43
N LYS A 56 -2.48 -12.06 18.93
CA LYS A 56 -3.39 -13.14 18.54
C LYS A 56 -4.28 -13.42 19.74
N PHE A 57 -5.56 -13.55 19.50
CA PHE A 57 -6.52 -13.94 20.52
C PHE A 57 -7.18 -15.26 20.12
N GLU A 58 -7.45 -16.11 21.09
CA GLU A 58 -8.15 -17.37 20.86
C GLU A 58 -9.66 -17.23 21.08
N LYS A 59 -10.40 -18.20 20.53
CA LYS A 59 -11.84 -18.29 20.74
C LYS A 59 -12.09 -18.54 22.23
N GLU A 60 -13.10 -17.87 22.79
CA GLU A 60 -13.49 -17.94 24.22
C GLU A 60 -12.57 -17.17 25.19
N GLU A 61 -11.60 -16.40 24.69
CA GLU A 61 -10.77 -15.52 25.52
C GLU A 61 -11.52 -14.23 25.91
N GLU A 62 -11.35 -13.80 27.17
CA GLU A 62 -11.91 -12.55 27.69
C GLU A 62 -11.01 -11.36 27.32
N VAL A 63 -11.58 -10.39 26.59
CA VAL A 63 -10.88 -9.21 26.11
C VAL A 63 -11.61 -7.93 26.51
N TRP A 64 -10.83 -6.86 26.69
CA TRP A 64 -11.39 -5.53 26.93
C TRP A 64 -11.82 -4.90 25.60
N VAL A 65 -13.13 -4.65 25.48
CA VAL A 65 -13.76 -4.02 24.33
C VAL A 65 -13.98 -2.54 24.63
N CYS A 66 -13.56 -1.67 23.70
CA CYS A 66 -13.84 -0.24 23.83
C CYS A 66 -15.29 0.04 23.43
N THR A 67 -16.10 0.58 24.33
CA THR A 67 -17.46 1.02 24.02
C THR A 67 -17.48 2.50 23.66
N PHE A 68 -18.25 2.87 22.63
CA PHE A 68 -18.37 4.25 22.14
C PHE A 68 -19.67 4.95 22.57
N ALA A 69 -20.41 4.38 23.53
CA ALA A 69 -21.68 4.93 23.98
C ALA A 69 -21.48 6.18 24.86
N ARG A 70 -22.27 7.23 24.59
CA ARG A 70 -22.28 8.45 25.41
C ARG A 70 -22.84 8.07 26.80
N ASN A 71 -22.09 8.38 27.86
CA ASN A 71 -22.39 8.07 29.28
C ASN A 71 -22.14 6.62 29.75
N LYS A 72 -21.32 5.80 29.06
CA LYS A 72 -20.85 4.51 29.58
C LYS A 72 -19.33 4.47 29.74
N ALA A 73 -18.86 3.51 30.54
CA ALA A 73 -17.43 3.26 30.71
C ALA A 73 -16.79 2.92 29.36
N LYS A 74 -15.65 3.56 29.07
CA LYS A 74 -14.94 3.42 27.79
C LYS A 74 -14.52 1.98 27.49
N TRP A 75 -14.34 1.15 28.51
CA TRP A 75 -13.94 -0.25 28.38
C TRP A 75 -14.96 -1.16 29.06
N SER A 76 -15.36 -2.22 28.39
CA SER A 76 -16.19 -3.30 28.92
C SER A 76 -15.54 -4.65 28.63
N LEU A 77 -15.72 -5.62 29.52
CA LEU A 77 -15.27 -6.99 29.27
C LEU A 77 -16.18 -7.66 28.23
N GLY A 78 -15.59 -8.38 27.28
CA GLY A 78 -16.31 -9.17 26.29
C GLY A 78 -15.53 -10.43 25.93
N THR A 79 -16.23 -11.44 25.40
CA THR A 79 -15.63 -12.73 25.04
C THR A 79 -15.59 -12.87 23.52
N ILE A 80 -14.46 -13.35 22.98
CA ILE A 80 -14.32 -13.58 21.54
C ILE A 80 -15.10 -14.83 21.13
N ILE A 81 -16.11 -14.66 20.28
CA ILE A 81 -16.95 -15.77 19.80
C ILE A 81 -16.38 -16.37 18.50
N LYS A 82 -15.83 -15.54 17.60
CA LYS A 82 -15.35 -16.00 16.30
C LYS A 82 -14.40 -15.00 15.60
N ALA A 83 -13.18 -15.46 15.31
CA ALA A 83 -12.28 -14.77 14.38
C ALA A 83 -12.83 -14.73 12.94
N LEU A 84 -13.03 -13.53 12.40
CA LEU A 84 -13.38 -13.27 11.00
C LEU A 84 -12.15 -12.96 10.14
N GLY A 85 -11.02 -12.60 10.76
CA GLY A 85 -9.77 -12.31 10.05
C GLY A 85 -8.58 -12.14 11.02
N PRO A 86 -7.39 -11.78 10.50
CA PRO A 86 -6.17 -11.68 11.31
C PRO A 86 -6.24 -10.66 12.46
N VAL A 87 -7.11 -9.65 12.32
CA VAL A 87 -7.32 -8.57 13.29
C VAL A 87 -8.80 -8.37 13.65
N THR A 88 -9.67 -9.26 13.18
CA THR A 88 -11.13 -9.15 13.37
C THR A 88 -11.61 -10.40 14.09
N TYR A 89 -12.15 -10.21 15.29
CA TYR A 89 -12.51 -11.24 16.26
C TYR A 89 -13.96 -11.08 16.73
#